data_AF-A0A4S2HJ15-F1
#
_entry.id   AF-A0A4S2HJ15-F1
#
_cell.length_a   1.000
_cell.length_b   1.000
_cell.length_c   1.000
_cell.angle_alpha   90.00
_cell.angle_beta   90.00
_cell.angle_gamma   90.00
#
_symmetry.space_group_name_H-M   'P 1'
#
loop_
_entity.id
_entity.type
_entity.pdbx_description
1 polymer ?
#
loop_
_entity_poly.entity_id
_entity_poly.type
_entity_poly.pdbx_seq_one_letter_code
_entity_poly.pdbx_strand_id
1 'polypeptide(L)' 'MTDRERNTEVKTVADLLDEIEDETLYRALLTVDRRPLQIILLKMQGYSTKEIAPLVGLTTGAVFARLDHLHKKLRKIL' A
#
# COMPACT_ATOMS: atom_id res chain seq x y z
N MET A 1 1.04 17.79 19.39
CA MET A 1 0.90 17.46 17.96
C MET A 1 1.99 16.45 17.70
N THR A 2 1.65 15.17 17.54
CA THR A 2 2.67 14.13 17.38
C THR A 2 3.22 14.25 15.97
N ASP A 3 4.43 14.80 15.85
CA ASP A 3 5.27 14.66 14.67
C ASP A 3 5.39 13.16 14.37
N ARG A 4 4.50 12.68 13.49
CA ARG A 4 4.68 11.38 12.86
C ARG A 4 5.90 11.57 11.98
N GLU A 5 7.04 11.07 12.43
CA GLU A 5 8.18 10.80 11.57
C GLU A 5 7.64 9.96 10.41
N ARG A 6 7.34 10.62 9.30
CA ARG A 6 6.87 9.95 8.10
C ARG A 6 8.08 9.17 7.63
N ASN A 7 8.00 7.85 7.77
CA ASN A 7 9.02 6.96 7.24
C ASN A 7 9.12 7.23 5.73
N THR A 8 10.19 7.93 5.34
CA THR A 8 10.36 8.58 4.02
C THR A 8 11.41 7.89 3.17
N GLU A 9 11.96 6.78 3.66
CA GLU A 9 12.96 5.98 2.96
C GLU A 9 12.35 5.35 1.69
N VAL A 10 11.16 4.76 1.81
CA VAL A 10 10.40 4.23 0.67
C VAL A 10 9.57 5.33 0.02
N LYS A 11 9.98 5.79 -1.17
CA LYS A 11 9.32 6.92 -1.86
C LYS A 11 8.37 6.45 -2.95
N THR A 12 8.62 5.28 -3.53
CA THR A 12 7.85 4.75 -4.66
C THR A 12 7.41 3.30 -4.44
N VAL A 13 6.46 2.85 -5.27
CA VAL A 13 6.03 1.44 -5.29
C VAL A 13 7.16 0.52 -5.76
N ALA A 14 8.10 1.03 -6.57
CA ALA A 14 9.27 0.26 -6.99
C ALA A 14 10.21 0.04 -5.80
N ASP A 15 10.56 1.12 -5.08
CA ASP A 15 11.38 1.03 -3.87
C ASP A 15 10.78 0.06 -2.84
N LEU A 16 9.45 0.10 -2.67
CA LEU A 16 8.74 -0.81 -1.77
C LEU A 16 8.94 -2.27 -2.19
N LEU A 17 8.89 -2.57 -3.49
CA LEU A 17 9.07 -3.93 -3.99
C LEU A 17 10.53 -4.38 -3.91
N ASP A 18 11.48 -3.46 -4.11
CA ASP A 18 12.91 -3.74 -4.06
C ASP A 18 13.40 -4.07 -2.63
N GLU A 19 12.70 -3.57 -1.60
CA GLU A 19 12.98 -3.89 -0.19
C GLU A 19 12.42 -5.26 0.27
N ILE A 20 11.64 -5.95 -0.56
CA ILE A 20 11.01 -7.22 -0.18
C ILE A 20 11.98 -8.38 -0.39
N GLU A 21 12.51 -8.92 0.69
CA GLU A 21 13.38 -10.10 0.67
C GLU A 21 12.63 -11.41 0.41
N ASP A 22 11.35 -11.49 0.84
CA ASP A 22 10.55 -12.70 0.64
C ASP A 22 10.08 -12.81 -0.82
N GLU A 23 10.67 -13.77 -1.54
CA GLU A 23 10.39 -13.99 -2.96
C GLU A 23 8.90 -14.32 -3.22
N THR A 24 8.23 -15.02 -2.30
CA THR A 24 6.81 -15.38 -2.46
C THR A 24 5.93 -14.14 -2.34
N LEU A 25 6.20 -13.28 -1.36
CA LEU A 25 5.53 -12.00 -1.17
C LEU A 25 5.81 -11.06 -2.34
N TYR A 26 7.05 -10.96 -2.80
CA TYR A 26 7.44 -10.16 -3.96
C TYR A 26 6.65 -10.57 -5.21
N ARG A 27 6.67 -11.87 -5.53
CA ARG A 27 5.91 -12.44 -6.66
C ARG A 27 4.41 -12.21 -6.50
N ALA A 28 3.87 -12.37 -5.29
CA ALA A 28 2.46 -12.11 -5.02
C ALA A 28 2.08 -10.66 -5.32
N LEU A 29 2.88 -9.69 -4.85
CA LEU A 29 2.64 -8.27 -5.03
C LEU A 29 2.84 -7.81 -6.48
N LEU A 30 3.74 -8.44 -7.25
CA LEU A 30 3.87 -8.18 -8.69
C LEU A 30 2.58 -8.47 -9.47
N THR A 31 1.73 -9.39 -8.98
CA THR A 31 0.43 -9.68 -9.62
C THR A 31 -0.67 -8.67 -9.26
N VAL A 32 -0.42 -7.78 -8.29
CA VAL A 32 -1.40 -6.80 -7.80
C VAL A 32 -1.32 -5.53 -8.66
N ASP A 33 -2.48 -4.95 -8.96
CA ASP A 33 -2.52 -3.65 -9.62
C ASP A 33 -1.72 -2.60 -8.84
N ARG A 34 -1.10 -1.66 -9.57
CA ARG A 34 -0.28 -0.59 -8.97
C ARG A 34 -1.04 0.26 -7.95
N ARG A 35 -2.36 0.43 -8.11
CA ARG A 35 -3.16 1.35 -7.30
C ARG A 35 -3.31 0.87 -5.83
N PRO A 36 -3.69 -0.39 -5.54
CA PRO A 36 -3.60 -0.96 -4.19
C PRO A 36 -2.22 -0.85 -3.54
N LEU A 37 -1.14 -1.09 -4.29
CA LEU A 37 0.23 -0.95 -3.77
C LEU A 37 0.55 0.49 -3.38
N GLN A 38 0.13 1.46 -4.18
CA GLN A 38 0.28 2.88 -3.87
C GLN A 38 -0.51 3.30 -2.62
N ILE A 39 -1.68 2.71 -2.39
CA ILE A 39 -2.46 2.93 -1.16
C ILE A 39 -1.72 2.39 0.07
N ILE A 40 -1.14 1.19 -0.02
CA ILE A 40 -0.34 0.61 1.08
C ILE A 40 0.88 1.47 1.37
N LEU A 41 1.62 1.89 0.35
CA LEU A 41 2.78 2.75 0.51
C LEU A 41 2.45 4.02 1.30
N LEU A 42 1.39 4.74 0.89
CA LEU A 42 0.94 5.93 1.61
C LEU A 42 0.50 5.58 3.05
N LYS A 43 -0.14 4.43 3.25
CA LYS A 43 -0.53 3.99 4.59
C LYS A 43 0.69 3.75 5.49
N MET A 44 1.75 3.15 4.97
CA MET A 44 3.03 2.92 5.67
C MET A 44 3.76 4.23 5.98
N GLN A 45 3.66 5.23 5.10
CA GLN A 45 4.17 6.59 5.31
C GLN A 45 3.34 7.40 6.34
N GLY A 46 2.30 6.81 6.93
CA GLY A 46 1.53 7.41 8.02
C GLY A 46 0.27 8.18 7.58
N TYR A 47 -0.09 8.14 6.29
CA TYR A 47 -1.32 8.76 5.81
C TYR A 47 -2.56 7.96 6.25
N SER A 48 -3.59 8.66 6.70
CA SER A 48 -4.89 8.07 6.98
C SER A 48 -5.66 7.76 5.69
N THR A 49 -6.63 6.85 5.76
CA THR A 49 -7.47 6.50 4.60
C THR A 49 -8.22 7.72 4.04
N LYS A 50 -8.56 8.69 4.91
CA LYS A 50 -9.20 9.95 4.54
C LYS A 50 -8.25 10.88 3.77
N GLU A 51 -6.97 10.89 4.11
CA GLU A 51 -5.94 11.65 3.39
C GLU A 51 -5.53 10.96 2.10
N ILE A 52 -5.49 9.62 2.09
CA ILE A 52 -5.15 8.83 0.89
C ILE A 52 -6.20 9.02 -0.21
N ALA A 53 -7.48 8.97 0.13
CA ALA A 53 -8.59 9.06 -0.81
C ALA A 53 -8.44 10.19 -1.85
N PRO A 54 -8.26 11.46 -1.46
CA PRO A 54 -8.03 12.55 -2.42
C PRO A 54 -6.69 12.41 -3.17
N LEU A 55 -5.62 11.93 -2.53
CA LEU A 55 -4.31 11.74 -3.17
C LEU A 55 -4.34 10.72 -4.32
N VAL A 56 -5.18 9.71 -4.20
CA VAL A 56 -5.35 8.67 -5.23
C VAL A 56 -6.63 8.85 -6.05
N GLY A 57 -7.34 9.98 -5.93
CA GLY A 57 -8.56 10.28 -6.69
C GLY A 57 -9.69 9.26 -6.50
N LEU A 58 -9.85 8.73 -5.29
CA LEU A 58 -10.89 7.74 -4.94
C LEU A 58 -11.72 8.21 -3.75
N THR A 59 -12.89 7.59 -3.57
CA THR A 59 -13.63 7.74 -2.31
C THR A 59 -12.97 6.92 -1.21
N THR A 60 -13.14 7.31 0.06
CA THR A 60 -12.62 6.55 1.21
C THR A 60 -13.09 5.10 1.22
N GLY A 61 -14.36 4.85 0.87
CA GLY A 61 -14.91 3.49 0.74
C GLY A 61 -14.21 2.67 -0.35
N ALA A 62 -13.89 3.30 -1.48
CA ALA A 62 -13.16 2.65 -2.57
C ALA A 62 -11.68 2.37 -2.21
N VAL A 63 -11.09 3.13 -1.30
CA VAL A 63 -9.77 2.83 -0.71
C VAL A 63 -9.86 1.62 0.22
N PHE A 64 -10.87 1.57 1.10
CA PHE A 64 -11.10 0.41 1.98
C PHE A 64 -11.33 -0.88 1.19
N ALA A 65 -12.14 -0.85 0.13
CA ALA A 65 -12.38 -2.01 -0.72
C ALA A 65 -11.08 -2.52 -1.36
N ARG A 66 -10.21 -1.63 -1.84
CA ARG A 66 -8.92 -2.01 -2.43
C ARG A 66 -7.98 -2.66 -1.41
N LEU A 67 -7.95 -2.13 -0.19
CA LEU A 67 -7.19 -2.74 0.92
C LEU A 67 -7.71 -4.14 1.26
N ASP A 68 -9.03 -4.30 1.36
CA ASP A 68 -9.66 -5.59 1.66
C ASP A 68 -9.41 -6.62 0.54
N HIS A 69 -9.51 -6.21 -0.72
CA HIS A 69 -9.20 -7.06 -1.86
C HIS A 69 -7.73 -7.51 -1.86
N LEU A 70 -6.81 -6.60 -1.51
CA LEU A 70 -5.40 -6.91 -1.39
C LEU A 70 -5.13 -7.91 -0.26
N HIS A 71 -5.69 -7.70 0.93
CA HIS A 71 -5.59 -8.66 2.03
C HIS A 71 -6.14 -10.04 1.66
N LYS A 72 -7.30 -10.10 0.99
CA LYS A 72 -7.88 -11.35 0.51
C LYS A 72 -7.00 -12.05 -0.52
N LYS A 73 -6.30 -11.30 -1.37
CA LYS A 73 -5.38 -11.87 -2.36
C LYS A 73 -4.14 -12.44 -1.70
N LEU A 74 -3.54 -11.69 -0.76
CA LEU A 74 -2.35 -12.14 -0.03
C LEU A 74 -2.63 -13.40 0.81
N ARG A 75 -3.76 -13.45 1.53
CA ARG A 75 -4.18 -14.65 2.31
C ARG A 75 -4.41 -15.93 1.49
N LYS A 76 -4.53 -15.82 0.17
CA LYS A 76 -4.67 -16.98 -0.72
C LYS A 76 -3.32 -17.52 -1.17
N ILE A 77 -2.26 -16.70 -1.05
CA ILE A 77 -0.93 -16.97 -1.59
C ILE A 77 0.04 -17.32 -0.45
N LEU A 78 -0.11 -16.64 0.70
CA LEU A 78 0.62 -16.84 1.95
C LEU A 78 -0.27 -17.54 2.97
#